data_AF-A0A3D3UVK1-F1
#
_entry.id   AF-A0A3D3UVK1-F1
#
_cell.length_a   1.000
_cell.length_b   1.000
_cell.length_c   1.000
_cell.angle_alpha   90.00
_cell.angle_beta   90.00
_cell.angle_gamma   90.00
#
_symmetry.space_group_name_H-M   'P 1'
#
loop_
_entity.id
_entity.type
_entity.pdbx_description
1 polymer ?
#
loop_
_entity_poly.entity_id
_entity_poly.type
_entity_poly.pdbx_seq_one_letter_code
_entity_poly.pdbx_strand_id
1 'polypeptide(L)'
;MVVLLGIALACLPAIGADTGKVSVTVHEPGTEHPLPCRAWVSTGNKRLFNPATKSCTSYARDRSFSCDGQFVIEVPAGKAVIHVERGKEYWPVDKQIVVELSQTSKVEITLKRWVNMCEEGWYSSDIHCHFGLGDLRILKQLALADDVNLEPILTLWNHQSPTPPGGIWPDWPSGSSIHADATHLVTLRNQEIERIGGNAFESVGALLMFGLTKPVKMPPRGSRYPCDAVLGRIAKRTSPGCIIDTDKPIWGENVVGVALGLFDSVQVCHNHYHRQATLQDGRVGWGMAGADVEEQQKDWDQDELLHRTNSTYYRFLNCGFKLAATGGSAMGVMAVPLGYGRTYAKLDGALTEANYLDAIRAGRTFATNGPVLTLTANGLDSGAEIQYSIAHDEPIRIKAELRSIQQIDSLELIYNGRVNKRLNLKDRVPSPVLEESAIMDLKPLRSGWIAVRAVFTCSDGHLRQAHTSPVYVTVDGKPTVSKNDAEYMIRWIDRLLEVSNKPDRYQSDGERTETQKIFRDARHIYENIARKAIEVWRENP
;
A
#
# COMPACT_ATOMS: atom_id res chain seq x y z
N MET A 1 22.77 -54.79 30.06
CA MET A 1 23.50 -53.77 30.84
C MET A 1 24.86 -53.56 30.16
N VAL A 2 24.93 -52.61 29.23
CA VAL A 2 26.17 -52.17 28.57
C VAL A 2 26.08 -50.65 28.56
N VAL A 3 26.97 -50.01 29.31
CA VAL A 3 27.09 -48.57 29.44
C VAL A 3 27.97 -48.07 28.30
N LEU A 4 27.39 -47.28 27.39
CA LEU A 4 28.13 -46.53 26.37
C LEU A 4 28.26 -45.08 26.85
N LEU A 5 29.47 -44.70 27.26
CA LEU A 5 29.85 -43.31 27.54
C LEU A 5 29.80 -42.52 26.22
N GLY A 6 28.82 -41.63 26.08
CA GLY A 6 28.82 -40.60 25.05
C GLY A 6 29.71 -39.44 25.47
N ILE A 7 30.84 -39.25 24.78
CA ILE A 7 31.67 -38.06 24.90
C ILE A 7 30.90 -36.89 24.31
N ALA A 8 30.48 -35.95 25.16
CA ALA A 8 29.98 -34.66 24.72
C ALA A 8 31.15 -33.84 24.15
N LEU A 9 31.19 -33.68 22.82
CA LEU A 9 31.99 -32.62 22.20
C LEU A 9 31.37 -31.28 22.61
N ALA A 10 31.96 -30.64 23.62
CA ALA A 10 31.74 -29.24 23.87
C ALA A 10 32.27 -28.46 22.66
N CYS A 11 31.37 -27.96 21.80
CA CYS A 11 31.71 -26.92 20.84
C CYS A 11 32.11 -25.67 21.65
N LEU A 12 33.41 -25.39 21.68
CA LEU A 12 33.92 -24.09 22.10
C LEU A 12 33.27 -22.99 21.22
N PRO A 13 32.96 -21.81 21.78
CA PRO A 13 32.47 -20.70 20.99
C PRO A 13 33.51 -20.35 19.92
N ALA A 14 33.04 -20.17 18.69
CA ALA A 14 33.88 -19.73 17.58
C ALA A 14 34.70 -18.49 18.01
N ILE A 15 36.01 -18.55 17.76
CA ILE A 15 36.94 -17.43 17.86
C ILE A 15 36.28 -16.22 17.19
N GLY A 16 36.07 -15.15 17.97
CA GLY A 16 35.41 -13.95 17.50
C GLY A 16 36.06 -13.47 16.21
N ALA A 17 35.27 -13.25 15.17
CA ALA A 17 35.80 -12.75 13.91
C ALA A 17 36.56 -11.44 14.17
N ASP A 18 37.75 -11.30 13.61
CA ASP A 18 38.52 -10.06 13.60
C ASP A 18 37.65 -8.92 13.05
N THR A 19 37.24 -7.97 13.89
CA THR A 19 36.32 -6.87 13.55
C THR A 19 36.98 -5.50 13.64
N GLY A 20 36.43 -4.53 12.89
CA GLY A 20 36.64 -3.11 13.06
C GLY A 20 35.30 -2.38 13.27
N LYS A 21 35.36 -1.07 13.54
CA LYS A 21 34.19 -0.20 13.67
C LYS A 21 34.07 0.72 12.46
N VAL A 22 32.84 0.98 12.05
CA VAL A 22 32.53 1.97 11.01
C VAL A 22 31.62 3.02 11.63
N SER A 23 32.09 4.26 11.66
CA SER A 23 31.34 5.45 12.11
C SER A 23 30.90 6.23 10.89
N VAL A 24 29.60 6.37 10.70
CA VAL A 24 29.00 7.00 9.53
C VAL A 24 28.24 8.25 9.92
N THR A 25 28.42 9.31 9.14
CA THR A 25 27.55 10.50 9.12
C THR A 25 26.94 10.63 7.73
N VAL A 26 25.65 10.95 7.68
CA VAL A 26 24.88 11.15 6.46
C VAL A 26 24.36 12.59 6.43
N HIS A 27 24.51 13.28 5.31
CA HIS A 27 24.08 14.67 5.13
C HIS A 27 23.56 14.91 3.70
N GLU A 28 22.92 16.06 3.49
CA GLU A 28 22.59 16.56 2.15
C GLU A 28 23.75 17.38 1.56
N PRO A 29 23.84 17.57 0.23
CA PRO A 29 24.87 18.42 -0.35
C PRO A 29 24.86 19.83 0.23
N GLY A 30 26.02 20.29 0.70
CA GLY A 30 26.18 21.65 1.24
C GLY A 30 25.62 21.84 2.65
N THR A 31 25.20 20.77 3.34
CA THR A 31 24.78 20.82 4.74
C THR A 31 25.72 19.97 5.61
N GLU A 32 25.95 20.40 6.85
CA GLU A 32 26.62 19.58 7.87
C GLU A 32 25.62 18.94 8.84
N HIS A 33 24.32 19.21 8.66
CA HIS A 33 23.27 18.67 9.50
C HIS A 33 23.05 17.18 9.18
N PRO A 34 23.08 16.30 10.20
CA PRO A 34 22.75 14.89 10.01
C PRO A 34 21.36 14.72 9.40
N LEU A 35 21.28 13.90 8.36
CA LEU A 35 20.06 13.59 7.65
C LEU A 35 19.55 12.20 8.07
N PRO A 36 18.38 12.08 8.71
CA PRO A 36 17.80 10.78 9.05
C PRO A 36 17.67 9.88 7.83
N CYS A 37 17.99 8.60 7.98
CA CYS A 37 18.03 7.65 6.87
C CYS A 37 17.89 6.21 7.35
N ARG A 38 17.66 5.31 6.40
CA ARG A 38 17.75 3.86 6.58
C ARG A 38 19.07 3.34 6.03
N ALA A 39 19.66 2.36 6.71
CA ALA A 39 20.95 1.81 6.33
C ALA A 39 21.10 0.32 6.66
N TRP A 40 22.10 -0.29 6.03
CA TRP A 40 22.70 -1.56 6.43
C TRP A 40 24.13 -1.63 5.91
N VAL A 41 24.94 -2.55 6.45
CA VAL A 41 26.29 -2.83 5.96
C VAL A 41 26.37 -4.25 5.45
N SER A 42 26.84 -4.44 4.22
CA SER A 42 26.97 -5.76 3.60
C SER A 42 28.43 -6.23 3.63
N THR A 43 28.65 -7.47 4.06
CA THR A 43 29.93 -8.18 3.96
C THR A 43 29.72 -9.53 3.27
N GLY A 44 30.16 -9.62 2.01
CA GLY A 44 29.75 -10.72 1.12
C GLY A 44 28.22 -10.80 1.03
N ASN A 45 27.64 -11.96 1.36
CA ASN A 45 26.19 -12.19 1.31
C ASN A 45 25.45 -11.84 2.61
N LYS A 46 26.13 -11.29 3.63
CA LYS A 46 25.53 -10.97 4.92
C LYS A 46 25.23 -9.47 5.02
N ARG A 47 23.98 -9.11 5.33
CA ARG A 47 23.61 -7.78 5.80
C ARG A 47 23.70 -7.71 7.33
N LEU A 48 24.48 -6.75 7.82
CA LEU A 48 24.58 -6.31 9.20
C LEU A 48 23.65 -5.12 9.39
N PHE A 49 22.80 -5.20 10.41
CA PHE A 49 21.74 -4.21 10.64
C PHE A 49 21.50 -3.91 12.12
N ASN A 50 22.43 -4.30 12.99
CA ASN A 50 22.37 -4.04 14.42
C ASN A 50 23.54 -3.13 14.81
N PRO A 51 23.43 -1.81 14.60
CA PRO A 51 24.48 -0.87 15.01
C PRO A 51 24.59 -0.81 16.54
N ALA A 52 25.76 -0.43 17.04
CA ALA A 52 26.01 -0.21 18.47
C ALA A 52 25.37 1.09 18.99
N THR A 53 25.00 1.99 18.08
CA THR A 53 24.37 3.28 18.40
C THR A 53 22.94 3.09 18.92
N LYS A 54 22.70 3.45 20.18
CA LYS A 54 21.40 3.27 20.86
C LYS A 54 20.24 4.04 20.23
N SER A 55 20.48 5.13 19.52
CA SER A 55 19.43 5.89 18.82
C SER A 55 18.96 5.23 17.53
N CYS A 56 19.68 4.22 17.02
CA CYS A 56 19.24 3.49 15.84
C CYS A 56 18.12 2.50 16.17
N THR A 57 17.22 2.29 15.23
CA THR A 57 16.11 1.33 15.36
C THR A 57 16.26 0.24 14.32
N SER A 58 16.70 -0.94 14.77
CA SER A 58 16.81 -2.13 13.93
C SER A 58 15.45 -2.67 13.51
N TYR A 59 15.36 -3.12 12.26
CA TYR A 59 14.21 -3.82 11.73
C TYR A 59 14.61 -5.17 11.13
N ALA A 60 14.44 -6.23 11.93
CA ALA A 60 14.98 -7.55 11.61
C ALA A 60 14.37 -8.21 10.37
N ARG A 61 13.08 -7.94 10.07
CA ARG A 61 12.39 -8.56 8.92
C ARG A 61 12.96 -8.11 7.57
N ASP A 62 13.25 -6.81 7.42
CA ASP A 62 13.90 -6.24 6.23
C ASP A 62 15.45 -6.30 6.30
N ARG A 63 15.99 -6.59 7.50
CA ARG A 63 17.44 -6.62 7.77
C ARG A 63 18.10 -5.27 7.49
N SER A 64 17.46 -4.20 7.96
CA SER A 64 17.94 -2.81 7.90
C SER A 64 17.73 -2.12 9.26
N PHE A 65 18.21 -0.89 9.41
CA PHE A 65 17.92 -0.04 10.56
C PHE A 65 17.69 1.41 10.15
N SER A 66 16.89 2.14 10.91
CA SER A 66 16.73 3.59 10.80
C SER A 66 17.66 4.30 11.79
N CYS A 67 18.18 5.47 11.42
CA CYS A 67 18.99 6.32 12.29
C CYS A 67 18.73 7.81 12.04
N ASP A 68 19.21 8.66 12.95
CA ASP A 68 19.09 10.12 12.87
C ASP A 68 20.19 10.76 12.00
N GLY A 69 20.73 10.00 11.04
CA GLY A 69 21.82 10.42 10.15
C GLY A 69 23.22 10.10 10.67
N GLN A 70 23.35 9.47 11.83
CA GLN A 70 24.62 9.01 12.38
C GLN A 70 24.51 7.62 12.99
N PHE A 71 25.52 6.77 12.75
CA PHE A 71 25.59 5.45 13.38
C PHE A 71 27.02 4.92 13.48
N VAL A 72 27.24 4.02 14.44
CA VAL A 72 28.46 3.23 14.59
C VAL A 72 28.07 1.76 14.58
N ILE A 73 28.73 0.97 13.74
CA ILE A 73 28.48 -0.47 13.61
C ILE A 73 29.79 -1.25 13.59
N GLU A 74 29.79 -2.41 14.23
CA GLU A 74 30.90 -3.35 14.21
C GLU A 74 30.79 -4.24 12.96
N VAL A 75 31.90 -4.38 12.23
CA VAL A 75 31.94 -5.01 10.92
C VAL A 75 33.17 -5.91 10.86
N PRO A 76 33.08 -7.14 10.31
CA PRO A 76 34.24 -7.97 10.03
C PRO A 76 35.29 -7.20 9.21
N ALA A 77 36.57 -7.36 9.56
CA ALA A 77 37.66 -6.75 8.81
C ALA A 77 37.64 -7.24 7.34
N GLY A 78 37.99 -6.34 6.42
CA GLY A 78 37.95 -6.57 4.98
C GLY A 78 36.93 -5.72 4.23
N LYS A 79 36.54 -6.17 3.03
CA LYS A 79 35.66 -5.40 2.13
C LYS A 79 34.22 -5.39 2.66
N ALA A 80 33.63 -4.20 2.72
CA ALA A 80 32.24 -4.00 3.06
C ALA A 80 31.58 -2.94 2.15
N VAL A 81 30.25 -2.97 2.08
CA VAL A 81 29.44 -1.95 1.40
C VAL A 81 28.47 -1.36 2.42
N ILE A 82 28.54 -0.04 2.65
CA ILE A 82 27.53 0.69 3.40
C ILE A 82 26.44 1.09 2.41
N HIS A 83 25.22 0.61 2.62
CA HIS A 83 24.05 1.09 1.90
C HIS A 83 23.32 2.12 2.76
N VAL A 84 22.95 3.25 2.15
CA VAL A 84 22.13 4.29 2.77
C VAL A 84 21.04 4.71 1.80
N GLU A 85 19.81 4.81 2.30
CA GLU A 85 18.64 5.26 1.56
C GLU A 85 17.72 6.14 2.43
N ARG A 86 16.90 6.98 1.78
CA ARG A 86 15.90 7.83 2.42
C ARG A 86 14.64 7.88 1.54
N GLY A 87 13.72 6.94 1.76
CA GLY A 87 12.46 6.89 1.05
C GLY A 87 12.58 6.70 -0.47
N LYS A 88 11.63 7.27 -1.22
CA LYS A 88 11.59 7.19 -2.69
C LYS A 88 12.13 8.44 -3.39
N GLU A 89 12.40 9.51 -2.67
CA GLU A 89 12.73 10.83 -3.26
C GLU A 89 14.23 11.12 -3.29
N TYR A 90 15.04 10.24 -2.69
CA TYR A 90 16.50 10.33 -2.70
C TYR A 90 17.12 9.18 -3.51
N TRP A 91 18.26 9.46 -4.14
CA TRP A 91 19.08 8.39 -4.71
C TRP A 91 19.72 7.60 -3.56
N PRO A 92 19.56 6.26 -3.50
CA PRO A 92 20.29 5.45 -2.55
C PRO A 92 21.79 5.45 -2.89
N VAL A 93 22.64 5.28 -1.88
CA VAL A 93 24.10 5.27 -2.02
C VAL A 93 24.67 3.96 -1.50
N ASP A 94 25.43 3.27 -2.35
CA ASP A 94 26.29 2.15 -1.98
C ASP A 94 27.76 2.63 -1.91
N LYS A 95 28.31 2.72 -0.70
CA LYS A 95 29.69 3.12 -0.45
C LYS A 95 30.57 1.90 -0.13
N GLN A 96 31.48 1.57 -1.03
CA GLN A 96 32.50 0.55 -0.79
C GLN A 96 33.56 1.06 0.19
N ILE A 97 33.94 0.23 1.15
CA ILE A 97 34.97 0.51 2.15
C ILE A 97 35.84 -0.74 2.42
N VAL A 98 37.01 -0.52 3.01
CA VAL A 98 37.83 -1.57 3.62
C VAL A 98 37.84 -1.31 5.12
N VAL A 99 37.41 -2.29 5.90
CA VAL A 99 37.37 -2.23 7.36
C VAL A 99 38.67 -2.81 7.90
N GLU A 100 39.44 -1.97 8.59
CA GLU A 100 40.69 -2.37 9.23
C GLU A 100 40.44 -2.99 10.62
N LEU A 101 41.18 -4.05 10.94
CA LEU A 101 41.07 -4.77 12.20
C LEU A 101 41.32 -3.85 13.40
N SER A 102 40.42 -3.89 14.38
CA SER A 102 40.49 -3.11 15.63
C SER A 102 40.57 -1.58 15.45
N GLN A 103 40.32 -1.07 14.25
CA GLN A 103 40.28 0.37 13.97
C GLN A 103 38.86 0.89 13.80
N THR A 104 38.69 2.21 13.89
CA THR A 104 37.44 2.89 13.55
C THR A 104 37.60 3.67 12.25
N SER A 105 36.89 3.25 11.21
CA SER A 105 36.79 3.99 9.95
C SER A 105 35.70 5.05 10.05
N LYS A 106 36.04 6.31 9.78
CA LYS A 106 35.06 7.40 9.65
C LYS A 106 34.64 7.53 8.20
N VAL A 107 33.34 7.57 7.93
CA VAL A 107 32.79 7.62 6.58
C VAL A 107 31.70 8.68 6.52
N GLU A 108 31.84 9.59 5.56
CA GLU A 108 30.84 10.59 5.24
C GLU A 108 30.08 10.16 3.98
N ILE A 109 28.75 10.24 4.01
CA ILE A 109 27.87 9.88 2.89
C ILE A 109 26.93 11.04 2.60
N THR A 110 26.88 11.45 1.34
CA THR A 110 25.96 12.50 0.88
C THR A 110 24.77 11.86 0.15
N LEU A 111 23.56 12.04 0.66
CA LEU A 111 22.32 11.66 -0.03
C LEU A 111 21.78 12.85 -0.82
N LYS A 112 21.40 12.61 -2.09
CA LYS A 112 20.87 13.64 -2.98
C LYS A 112 19.38 13.38 -3.24
N ARG A 113 18.54 14.40 -3.07
CA ARG A 113 17.13 14.37 -3.47
C ARG A 113 17.04 14.51 -4.99
N TRP A 114 16.24 13.69 -5.65
CA TRP A 114 16.02 13.72 -7.11
C TRP A 114 14.65 14.25 -7.51
N VAL A 115 13.71 14.27 -6.58
CA VAL A 115 12.38 14.87 -6.72
C VAL A 115 11.93 15.41 -5.37
N ASN A 116 11.21 16.53 -5.34
CA ASN A 116 10.62 17.06 -4.12
C ASN A 116 9.10 17.15 -4.30
N MET A 117 8.40 16.08 -3.91
CA MET A 117 6.96 16.00 -4.13
C MET A 117 6.19 17.00 -3.26
N CYS A 118 6.71 17.34 -2.07
CA CYS A 118 6.10 18.34 -1.19
C CYS A 118 6.08 19.74 -1.84
N GLU A 119 7.13 20.13 -2.56
CA GLU A 119 7.16 21.39 -3.33
C GLU A 119 6.13 21.40 -4.47
N GLU A 120 5.72 20.23 -4.95
CA GLU A 120 4.68 20.05 -5.97
C GLU A 120 3.27 19.86 -5.36
N GLY A 121 3.14 20.00 -4.04
CA GLY A 121 1.87 19.85 -3.31
C GLY A 121 1.44 18.41 -3.02
N TRP A 122 2.32 17.44 -3.27
CA TRP A 122 2.09 16.02 -3.03
C TRP A 122 2.78 15.56 -1.75
N TYR A 123 2.00 14.99 -0.83
CA TYR A 123 2.50 14.50 0.44
C TYR A 123 2.41 12.97 0.46
N SER A 124 3.46 12.32 0.94
CA SER A 124 3.57 10.87 0.98
C SER A 124 2.98 10.26 2.25
N SER A 125 2.51 9.01 2.15
CA SER A 125 2.12 8.17 3.26
C SER A 125 2.38 6.70 2.96
N ASP A 126 2.64 5.93 4.02
CA ASP A 126 2.44 4.49 4.05
C ASP A 126 1.22 4.22 4.92
N ILE A 127 0.08 3.89 4.29
CA ILE A 127 -1.18 3.73 5.02
C ILE A 127 -1.33 2.35 5.68
N HIS A 128 -0.26 1.57 5.82
CA HIS A 128 -0.30 0.27 6.48
C HIS A 128 0.99 0.08 7.28
N CYS A 129 0.99 0.48 8.55
CA CYS A 129 2.14 0.34 9.45
C CYS A 129 1.73 -0.12 10.85
N HIS A 130 2.47 -1.12 11.36
CA HIS A 130 2.33 -1.75 12.68
C HIS A 130 3.60 -1.62 13.54
N PHE A 131 4.65 -0.96 13.03
CA PHE A 131 5.96 -0.90 13.68
C PHE A 131 6.10 0.33 14.58
N GLY A 132 6.98 0.25 15.58
CA GLY A 132 7.25 1.37 16.50
C GLY A 132 6.17 1.67 17.53
N LEU A 133 5.12 0.84 17.59
CA LEU A 133 4.04 0.96 18.60
C LEU A 133 4.64 0.99 20.02
N GLY A 134 4.37 2.08 20.74
CA GLY A 134 4.79 2.27 22.14
C GLY A 134 6.05 3.12 22.34
N ASP A 135 6.74 3.55 21.28
CA ASP A 135 7.90 4.44 21.40
C ASP A 135 7.80 5.61 20.41
N LEU A 136 7.47 6.80 20.93
CA LEU A 136 7.33 8.01 20.12
C LEU A 136 8.62 8.42 19.40
N ARG A 137 9.78 8.09 19.96
CA ARG A 137 11.08 8.34 19.31
C ARG A 137 11.20 7.49 18.05
N ILE A 138 10.82 6.21 18.12
CA ILE A 138 10.83 5.32 16.96
C ILE A 138 9.90 5.85 15.88
N LEU A 139 8.65 6.19 16.23
CA LEU A 139 7.67 6.69 15.25
C LEU A 139 8.18 7.94 14.52
N LYS A 140 8.71 8.93 15.25
CA LYS A 140 9.31 10.11 14.63
C LYS A 140 10.51 9.76 13.76
N GLN A 141 11.37 8.87 14.22
CA GLN A 141 12.55 8.45 13.46
C GLN A 141 12.18 7.74 12.17
N LEU A 142 11.15 6.90 12.14
CA LEU A 142 10.72 6.20 10.93
C LEU A 142 10.20 7.18 9.87
N ALA A 143 9.28 8.08 10.26
CA ALA A 143 8.76 9.11 9.37
C ALA A 143 9.88 9.94 8.73
N LEU A 144 10.88 10.34 9.53
CA LEU A 144 12.03 11.09 9.04
C LEU A 144 13.00 10.23 8.22
N ALA A 145 13.32 9.01 8.65
CA ALA A 145 14.34 8.17 7.99
C ALA A 145 13.91 7.69 6.60
N ASP A 146 12.61 7.47 6.40
CA ASP A 146 12.05 7.02 5.12
C ASP A 146 11.34 8.16 4.36
N ASP A 147 11.41 9.41 4.83
CA ASP A 147 10.80 10.61 4.21
C ASP A 147 9.31 10.35 3.85
N VAL A 148 8.53 10.02 4.87
CA VAL A 148 7.09 9.72 4.79
C VAL A 148 6.30 10.79 5.53
N ASN A 149 5.60 11.66 4.80
CA ASN A 149 5.01 12.87 5.36
C ASN A 149 3.86 12.61 6.34
N LEU A 150 2.99 11.65 6.05
CA LEU A 150 1.93 11.21 6.96
C LEU A 150 2.10 9.72 7.27
N GLU A 151 2.25 9.37 8.54
CA GLU A 151 2.28 7.98 8.99
C GLU A 151 1.06 7.67 9.88
N PRO A 152 -0.02 7.13 9.31
CA PRO A 152 -1.17 6.69 10.10
C PRO A 152 -0.90 5.31 10.71
N ILE A 153 -0.33 5.32 11.92
CA ILE A 153 0.02 4.11 12.65
C ILE A 153 -1.25 3.37 13.10
N LEU A 154 -1.35 2.08 12.79
CA LEU A 154 -2.44 1.20 13.21
C LEU A 154 -2.25 0.83 14.69
N THR A 155 -2.64 1.75 15.58
CA THR A 155 -2.45 1.61 17.03
C THR A 155 -3.37 0.58 17.67
N LEU A 156 -4.45 0.20 16.99
CA LEU A 156 -5.32 -0.90 17.38
C LEU A 156 -5.36 -1.94 16.26
N TRP A 157 -4.85 -3.13 16.54
CA TRP A 157 -4.88 -4.27 15.63
C TRP A 157 -5.26 -5.55 16.36
N ASN A 158 -6.21 -6.31 15.82
CA ASN A 158 -6.79 -7.48 16.50
C ASN A 158 -5.87 -8.72 16.53
N HIS A 159 -4.71 -8.68 15.86
CA HIS A 159 -3.64 -9.69 16.03
C HIS A 159 -2.55 -9.25 17.03
N GLN A 160 -2.66 -8.04 17.58
CA GLN A 160 -1.76 -7.56 18.62
C GLN A 160 -2.26 -7.97 20.01
N SER A 161 -1.41 -8.64 20.80
CA SER A 161 -1.67 -8.90 22.22
C SER A 161 -1.58 -7.60 23.01
N PRO A 162 -2.52 -7.41 23.96
CA PRO A 162 -3.27 -6.17 24.15
C PRO A 162 -2.38 -4.96 24.32
N THR A 163 -2.26 -4.16 23.26
CA THR A 163 -1.63 -2.84 23.29
C THR A 163 -2.47 -1.92 22.40
N PRO A 164 -3.16 -0.93 22.98
CA PRO A 164 -3.31 -0.65 24.40
C PRO A 164 -4.27 -1.65 25.10
N PRO A 165 -4.16 -1.84 26.42
CA PRO A 165 -5.05 -2.72 27.19
C PRO A 165 -6.54 -2.41 26.98
N GLY A 166 -7.33 -3.44 26.68
CA GLY A 166 -8.79 -3.31 26.53
C GLY A 166 -9.29 -2.82 25.16
N GLY A 167 -8.39 -2.58 24.19
CA GLY A 167 -8.79 -2.12 22.85
C GLY A 167 -9.29 -0.67 22.83
N ILE A 168 -8.85 0.12 23.81
CA ILE A 168 -9.17 1.54 23.95
C ILE A 168 -7.86 2.31 23.81
N TRP A 169 -7.85 3.43 23.09
CA TRP A 169 -6.68 4.30 23.06
C TRP A 169 -6.37 4.89 24.42
N PRO A 170 -5.09 4.97 24.82
CA PRO A 170 -4.73 5.68 26.04
C PRO A 170 -5.01 7.17 25.83
N ASP A 171 -5.17 7.90 26.92
CA ASP A 171 -5.10 9.36 26.88
C ASP A 171 -3.65 9.75 26.54
N TRP A 172 -3.40 10.12 25.29
CA TRP A 172 -2.08 10.57 24.84
C TRP A 172 -1.83 12.00 25.33
N PRO A 173 -0.84 12.25 26.22
CA PRO A 173 -0.59 13.58 26.75
C PRO A 173 -0.23 14.62 25.69
N SER A 174 0.39 14.17 24.59
CA SER A 174 0.79 15.01 23.45
C SER A 174 -0.29 15.12 22.37
N GLY A 175 -1.50 14.62 22.63
CA GLY A 175 -2.56 14.50 21.63
C GLY A 175 -2.39 13.26 20.75
N SER A 176 -3.37 13.07 19.87
CA SER A 176 -3.50 11.85 19.06
C SER A 176 -2.76 11.92 17.70
N SER A 177 -1.89 12.92 17.56
CA SER A 177 -1.03 13.12 16.40
C SER A 177 0.27 13.78 16.87
N ILE A 178 1.37 13.46 16.22
CA ILE A 178 2.71 13.82 16.65
C ILE A 178 3.49 14.33 15.45
N HIS A 179 3.98 15.56 15.54
CA HIS A 179 4.92 16.10 14.56
C HIS A 179 6.33 15.55 14.82
N ALA A 180 6.92 14.95 13.80
CA ALA A 180 8.35 14.68 13.77
C ALA A 180 9.12 15.94 13.35
N ASP A 181 8.58 16.70 12.39
CA ASP A 181 8.99 18.05 12.03
C ASP A 181 7.81 18.84 11.38
N ALA A 182 8.09 19.93 10.66
CA ALA A 182 7.10 20.76 9.99
C ALA A 182 6.36 20.07 8.82
N THR A 183 6.91 18.99 8.28
CA THR A 183 6.45 18.26 7.08
C THR A 183 6.19 16.77 7.32
N HIS A 184 6.37 16.29 8.55
CA HIS A 184 6.20 14.90 8.95
C HIS A 184 5.27 14.78 10.17
N LEU A 185 4.15 14.10 9.98
CA LEU A 185 3.07 13.92 10.93
C LEU A 185 2.75 12.43 11.12
N VAL A 186 2.82 11.96 12.36
CA VAL A 186 2.36 10.62 12.75
C VAL A 186 0.97 10.74 13.36
N THR A 187 0.01 9.92 12.94
CA THR A 187 -1.33 9.89 13.57
C THR A 187 -1.57 8.58 14.29
N LEU A 188 -2.31 8.65 15.40
CA LEU A 188 -2.45 7.55 16.34
C LEU A 188 -3.89 7.02 16.44
N ARG A 189 -4.88 7.69 15.82
CA ARG A 189 -6.31 7.29 15.88
C ARG A 189 -6.71 6.35 14.74
N ASN A 190 -5.93 5.30 14.56
CA ASN A 190 -6.12 4.36 13.45
C ASN A 190 -6.24 2.94 13.96
N GLN A 191 -7.03 2.14 13.24
CA GLN A 191 -7.39 0.81 13.66
C GLN A 191 -7.48 -0.11 12.45
N GLU A 192 -6.91 -1.31 12.59
CA GLU A 192 -7.13 -2.43 11.69
C GLU A 192 -7.96 -3.52 12.37
N ILE A 193 -8.98 -4.01 11.66
CA ILE A 193 -9.65 -5.26 12.01
C ILE A 193 -9.42 -6.25 10.87
N GLU A 194 -8.51 -7.19 11.10
CA GLU A 194 -8.09 -8.17 10.11
C GLU A 194 -8.67 -9.56 10.43
N ARG A 195 -9.40 -10.15 9.50
CA ARG A 195 -10.13 -11.41 9.70
C ARG A 195 -9.85 -12.37 8.55
N ILE A 196 -8.60 -12.84 8.53
CA ILE A 196 -7.98 -13.66 7.48
C ILE A 196 -8.01 -15.16 7.79
N GLY A 197 -7.65 -15.97 6.80
CA GLY A 197 -7.46 -17.42 6.92
C GLY A 197 -8.56 -18.26 6.27
N GLY A 198 -8.25 -19.55 6.09
CA GLY A 198 -9.13 -20.51 5.41
C GLY A 198 -8.87 -20.61 3.90
N ASN A 199 -9.72 -21.36 3.22
CA ASN A 199 -9.74 -21.48 1.75
C ASN A 199 -10.32 -20.23 1.10
N ALA A 200 -10.25 -20.15 -0.23
CA ALA A 200 -10.83 -19.04 -1.01
C ALA A 200 -12.24 -18.66 -0.51
N PHE A 201 -12.49 -17.34 -0.37
CA PHE A 201 -13.70 -16.73 0.18
C PHE A 201 -13.98 -16.98 1.67
N GLU A 202 -13.18 -17.76 2.39
CA GLU A 202 -13.45 -18.03 3.81
C GLU A 202 -13.05 -16.87 4.74
N SER A 203 -12.15 -16.00 4.30
CA SER A 203 -11.81 -14.77 5.02
C SER A 203 -12.88 -13.70 4.82
N VAL A 204 -12.98 -12.79 5.79
CA VAL A 204 -13.75 -11.55 5.61
C VAL A 204 -12.87 -10.56 4.84
N GLY A 205 -11.70 -10.24 5.40
CA GLY A 205 -10.77 -9.28 4.84
C GLY A 205 -10.05 -8.49 5.92
N ALA A 206 -9.51 -7.33 5.53
CA ALA A 206 -8.94 -6.34 6.43
C ALA A 206 -9.68 -5.01 6.28
N LEU A 207 -9.99 -4.39 7.43
CA LEU A 207 -10.65 -3.09 7.51
C LEU A 207 -9.68 -2.09 8.14
N LEU A 208 -9.08 -1.23 7.33
CA LEU A 208 -8.14 -0.21 7.80
C LEU A 208 -8.89 1.12 7.94
N MET A 209 -8.97 1.63 9.16
CA MET A 209 -9.75 2.83 9.50
C MET A 209 -8.86 3.92 10.04
N PHE A 210 -8.97 5.12 9.48
CA PHE A 210 -8.09 6.25 9.79
C PHE A 210 -8.86 7.49 10.24
N GLY A 211 -8.28 8.27 11.16
CA GLY A 211 -8.90 9.52 11.65
C GLY A 211 -10.14 9.29 12.54
N LEU A 212 -10.23 8.14 13.20
CA LEU A 212 -11.35 7.78 14.05
C LEU A 212 -11.43 8.68 15.29
N THR A 213 -12.61 9.13 15.70
CA THR A 213 -12.80 9.86 16.97
C THR A 213 -12.90 8.90 18.15
N LYS A 214 -13.35 7.66 17.88
CA LYS A 214 -13.50 6.59 18.85
C LYS A 214 -13.15 5.25 18.20
N PRO A 215 -12.51 4.32 18.94
CA PRO A 215 -12.29 2.96 18.45
C PRO A 215 -13.60 2.26 18.08
N VAL A 216 -13.53 1.38 17.09
CA VAL A 216 -14.60 0.42 16.79
C VAL A 216 -14.34 -0.84 17.60
N LYS A 217 -15.36 -1.34 18.32
CA LYS A 217 -15.22 -2.57 19.12
C LYS A 217 -14.87 -3.75 18.21
N MET A 218 -13.73 -4.39 18.47
CA MET A 218 -13.29 -5.56 17.73
C MET A 218 -14.19 -6.77 18.02
N PRO A 219 -14.59 -7.54 16.99
CA PRO A 219 -15.22 -8.83 17.19
C PRO A 219 -14.29 -9.82 17.90
N PRO A 220 -14.83 -10.89 18.53
CA PRO A 220 -14.01 -11.99 19.05
C PRO A 220 -13.10 -12.57 17.97
N ARG A 221 -11.90 -13.02 18.38
CA ARG A 221 -10.92 -13.60 17.46
C ARG A 221 -11.55 -14.78 16.69
N GLY A 222 -11.39 -14.77 15.36
CA GLY A 222 -11.95 -15.79 14.47
C GLY A 222 -13.43 -15.60 14.11
N SER A 223 -14.15 -14.67 14.76
CA SER A 223 -15.54 -14.38 14.41
C SER A 223 -15.66 -13.87 12.98
N ARG A 224 -16.73 -14.26 12.28
CA ARG A 224 -17.14 -13.67 11.00
C ARG A 224 -18.27 -12.66 11.16
N TYR A 225 -18.76 -12.47 12.38
CA TYR A 225 -19.85 -11.56 12.74
C TYR A 225 -19.42 -10.55 13.83
N PRO A 226 -19.85 -9.28 13.74
CA PRO A 226 -20.53 -8.68 12.59
C PRO A 226 -19.59 -8.57 11.38
N CYS A 227 -20.17 -8.53 10.18
CA CYS A 227 -19.41 -8.41 8.93
C CYS A 227 -18.79 -7.00 8.78
N ASP A 228 -17.83 -6.81 7.86
CA ASP A 228 -17.09 -5.53 7.78
C ASP A 228 -17.98 -4.33 7.44
N ALA A 229 -19.03 -4.54 6.65
CA ALA A 229 -20.02 -3.50 6.35
C ALA A 229 -20.70 -2.93 7.62
N VAL A 230 -20.92 -3.74 8.65
CA VAL A 230 -21.48 -3.25 9.93
C VAL A 230 -20.43 -2.47 10.71
N LEU A 231 -19.21 -2.99 10.81
CA LEU A 231 -18.11 -2.36 11.55
C LEU A 231 -17.73 -1.01 10.93
N GLY A 232 -17.60 -0.93 9.62
CA GLY A 232 -17.30 0.33 8.94
C GLY A 232 -18.45 1.34 9.01
N ARG A 233 -19.72 0.91 9.01
CA ARG A 233 -20.86 1.82 9.28
C ARG A 233 -20.84 2.36 10.70
N ILE A 234 -20.42 1.56 11.68
CA ILE A 234 -20.19 2.03 13.05
C ILE A 234 -19.10 3.11 13.03
N ALA A 235 -17.97 2.84 12.37
CA ALA A 235 -16.86 3.77 12.23
C ALA A 235 -17.31 5.12 11.63
N LYS A 236 -17.98 5.10 10.47
CA LYS A 236 -18.49 6.30 9.79
C LYS A 236 -19.50 7.06 10.64
N ARG A 237 -20.36 6.36 11.39
CA ARG A 237 -21.36 7.01 12.27
C ARG A 237 -20.72 7.67 13.49
N THR A 238 -19.75 7.02 14.13
CA THR A 238 -19.09 7.57 15.32
C THR A 238 -17.99 8.58 14.96
N SER A 239 -17.42 8.46 13.76
CA SER A 239 -16.30 9.24 13.25
C SER A 239 -16.57 9.70 11.81
N PRO A 240 -17.45 10.69 11.56
CA PRO A 240 -17.86 11.08 10.20
C PRO A 240 -16.71 11.51 9.28
N GLY A 241 -15.62 12.03 9.85
CA GLY A 241 -14.41 12.41 9.10
C GLY A 241 -13.44 11.27 8.81
N CYS A 242 -13.71 10.04 9.26
CA CYS A 242 -12.82 8.91 9.01
C CYS A 242 -12.83 8.50 7.53
N ILE A 243 -11.76 7.86 7.12
CA ILE A 243 -11.74 7.07 5.88
C ILE A 243 -11.55 5.59 6.21
N ILE A 244 -11.96 4.74 5.28
CA ILE A 244 -11.84 3.29 5.37
C ILE A 244 -11.20 2.79 4.08
N ASP A 245 -10.09 2.08 4.22
CA ASP A 245 -9.33 1.45 3.15
C ASP A 245 -9.49 -0.07 3.21
N THR A 246 -9.52 -0.72 2.04
CA THR A 246 -9.71 -2.17 1.93
C THR A 246 -8.46 -3.00 2.17
N ASP A 247 -7.28 -2.38 2.31
CA ASP A 247 -6.01 -3.05 2.03
C ASP A 247 -6.07 -3.62 0.60
N LYS A 248 -6.09 -4.94 0.38
CA LYS A 248 -6.20 -5.51 -0.99
C LYS A 248 -7.64 -5.47 -1.51
N PRO A 249 -7.88 -5.17 -2.80
CA PRO A 249 -9.22 -5.25 -3.39
C PRO A 249 -9.83 -6.65 -3.40
N ILE A 250 -9.00 -7.70 -3.32
CA ILE A 250 -9.40 -9.10 -3.51
C ILE A 250 -9.85 -9.81 -2.22
N TRP A 251 -10.02 -9.10 -1.11
CA TRP A 251 -10.63 -9.69 0.10
C TRP A 251 -12.09 -10.07 -0.14
N GLY A 252 -12.52 -11.17 0.48
CA GLY A 252 -13.82 -11.78 0.24
C GLY A 252 -14.99 -10.80 0.35
N GLU A 253 -15.11 -10.08 1.47
CA GLU A 253 -16.26 -9.19 1.71
C GLU A 253 -16.13 -7.79 1.09
N ASN A 254 -15.02 -7.48 0.40
CA ASN A 254 -14.85 -6.15 -0.21
C ASN A 254 -15.93 -5.85 -1.23
N VAL A 255 -16.37 -6.84 -2.00
CA VAL A 255 -17.45 -6.67 -2.99
C VAL A 255 -18.73 -6.15 -2.33
N VAL A 256 -18.99 -6.54 -1.08
CA VAL A 256 -20.14 -6.12 -0.28
C VAL A 256 -19.90 -4.70 0.25
N GLY A 257 -18.74 -4.45 0.86
CA GLY A 257 -18.44 -3.13 1.42
C GLY A 257 -18.40 -2.02 0.36
N VAL A 258 -17.82 -2.29 -0.83
CA VAL A 258 -17.79 -1.34 -1.95
C VAL A 258 -19.22 -1.00 -2.40
N ALA A 259 -20.08 -2.02 -2.61
CA ALA A 259 -21.46 -1.80 -3.03
C ALA A 259 -22.25 -0.92 -2.06
N LEU A 260 -21.98 -1.08 -0.77
CA LEU A 260 -22.65 -0.36 0.31
C LEU A 260 -22.02 1.02 0.61
N GLY A 261 -21.06 1.47 -0.20
CA GLY A 261 -20.41 2.78 -0.05
C GLY A 261 -19.52 2.89 1.19
N LEU A 262 -18.92 1.77 1.62
CA LEU A 262 -18.13 1.71 2.86
C LEU A 262 -16.74 2.33 2.71
N PHE A 263 -16.08 2.03 1.60
CA PHE A 263 -14.66 2.28 1.39
C PHE A 263 -14.43 3.59 0.63
N ASP A 264 -13.39 4.31 1.02
CA ASP A 264 -12.90 5.51 0.32
C ASP A 264 -11.73 5.16 -0.61
N SER A 265 -10.98 4.10 -0.31
CA SER A 265 -9.77 3.72 -1.03
C SER A 265 -9.47 2.23 -1.04
N VAL A 266 -8.59 1.83 -1.97
CA VAL A 266 -8.13 0.47 -2.20
C VAL A 266 -6.62 0.48 -2.45
N GLN A 267 -5.87 -0.38 -1.76
CA GLN A 267 -4.44 -0.50 -2.02
C GLN A 267 -4.19 -1.32 -3.28
N VAL A 268 -3.81 -0.63 -4.35
CA VAL A 268 -3.32 -1.25 -5.59
C VAL A 268 -1.81 -1.53 -5.52
N CYS A 269 -1.12 -0.88 -4.58
CA CYS A 269 0.26 -1.19 -4.18
C CYS A 269 0.27 -1.68 -2.72
N HIS A 270 -0.20 -2.90 -2.48
CA HIS A 270 -0.40 -3.48 -1.15
C HIS A 270 0.79 -4.31 -0.64
N ASN A 271 0.72 -4.72 0.63
CA ASN A 271 1.82 -5.33 1.38
C ASN A 271 2.35 -6.70 0.89
N HIS A 272 1.81 -7.28 -0.19
CA HIS A 272 2.38 -8.50 -0.82
C HIS A 272 3.50 -8.17 -1.80
N TYR A 273 3.63 -6.91 -2.19
CA TYR A 273 4.74 -6.43 -2.97
C TYR A 273 5.91 -6.12 -2.03
N HIS A 274 6.98 -6.90 -2.10
CA HIS A 274 8.24 -6.58 -1.42
C HIS A 274 9.31 -6.10 -2.40
N ARG A 275 10.43 -5.64 -1.83
CA ARG A 275 11.64 -5.20 -2.55
C ARG A 275 12.34 -6.34 -3.31
N GLN A 276 12.28 -7.56 -2.76
CA GLN A 276 13.02 -8.73 -3.27
C GLN A 276 12.14 -9.98 -3.43
N ALA A 277 10.83 -9.86 -3.25
CA ALA A 277 9.89 -10.98 -3.34
C ALA A 277 8.47 -10.48 -3.59
N THR A 278 7.65 -11.34 -4.17
CA THR A 278 6.20 -11.17 -4.30
C THR A 278 5.55 -12.29 -3.54
N LEU A 279 4.69 -11.95 -2.58
CA LEU A 279 3.97 -12.96 -1.81
C LEU A 279 2.77 -13.47 -2.61
N GLN A 280 3.03 -14.42 -3.50
CA GLN A 280 2.04 -15.05 -4.37
C GLN A 280 1.97 -16.58 -4.27
N ASP A 281 3.04 -17.23 -3.77
CA ASP A 281 3.27 -18.69 -3.84
C ASP A 281 2.46 -19.54 -2.83
N GLY A 282 1.16 -19.28 -2.73
CA GLY A 282 0.27 -20.12 -1.94
C GLY A 282 -1.14 -20.22 -2.47
N ARG A 283 -1.39 -20.05 -3.78
CA ARG A 283 -2.73 -20.02 -4.42
C ARG A 283 -3.84 -19.57 -3.45
N VAL A 284 -3.81 -18.31 -3.02
CA VAL A 284 -4.85 -17.67 -2.16
C VAL A 284 -4.95 -18.20 -0.71
N GLY A 285 -3.83 -18.54 -0.06
CA GLY A 285 -3.72 -19.04 1.33
C GLY A 285 -4.12 -18.08 2.49
N TRP A 286 -4.93 -17.06 2.23
CA TRP A 286 -5.44 -16.14 3.26
C TRP A 286 -6.97 -16.03 3.26
N GLY A 287 -7.63 -16.86 2.45
CA GLY A 287 -9.09 -16.85 2.28
C GLY A 287 -9.64 -15.68 1.46
N MET A 288 -8.79 -14.97 0.71
CA MET A 288 -9.20 -13.98 -0.31
C MET A 288 -10.13 -14.62 -1.35
N ALA A 289 -10.82 -13.82 -2.14
CA ALA A 289 -11.61 -14.35 -3.25
C ALA A 289 -10.73 -15.19 -4.18
N GLY A 290 -11.25 -16.30 -4.69
CA GLY A 290 -10.58 -17.15 -5.66
C GLY A 290 -10.80 -16.68 -7.09
N ALA A 291 -10.08 -17.27 -8.05
CA ALA A 291 -10.30 -17.04 -9.47
C ALA A 291 -11.46 -17.88 -10.03
N ASP A 292 -12.07 -18.76 -9.23
CA ASP A 292 -13.20 -19.63 -9.57
C ASP A 292 -14.49 -18.87 -9.93
N VAL A 293 -14.55 -17.57 -9.68
CA VAL A 293 -15.64 -16.68 -10.12
C VAL A 293 -15.45 -16.10 -11.53
N GLU A 294 -14.26 -16.23 -12.11
CA GLU A 294 -14.00 -15.89 -13.52
C GLU A 294 -14.56 -17.00 -14.41
N GLU A 295 -15.37 -16.64 -15.41
CA GLU A 295 -15.93 -17.61 -16.38
C GLU A 295 -14.86 -18.24 -17.27
N GLN A 296 -13.73 -17.54 -17.45
CA GLN A 296 -12.58 -18.01 -18.21
C GLN A 296 -11.34 -17.90 -17.34
N GLN A 297 -10.60 -19.01 -17.24
CA GLN A 297 -9.30 -18.99 -16.62
C GLN A 297 -8.37 -18.11 -17.47
N LYS A 298 -7.95 -16.98 -16.91
CA LYS A 298 -6.96 -16.11 -17.55
C LYS A 298 -5.58 -16.66 -17.24
N ASP A 299 -4.78 -16.85 -18.28
CA ASP A 299 -3.37 -17.14 -18.11
C ASP A 299 -2.64 -15.83 -17.81
N TRP A 300 -2.35 -15.62 -16.53
CA TRP A 300 -1.62 -14.45 -16.03
C TRP A 300 -0.18 -14.80 -15.66
N ASP A 301 0.29 -15.99 -16.07
CA ASP A 301 1.60 -16.53 -15.77
C ASP A 301 1.99 -16.32 -14.29
N GLN A 302 3.17 -15.77 -14.07
CA GLN A 302 3.75 -15.51 -12.75
C GLN A 302 3.26 -14.20 -12.12
N ASP A 303 2.45 -13.39 -12.79
CA ASP A 303 2.04 -12.04 -12.35
C ASP A 303 0.53 -11.95 -12.02
N GLU A 304 -0.09 -13.09 -11.70
CA GLU A 304 -1.50 -13.22 -11.32
C GLU A 304 -1.92 -12.15 -10.30
N LEU A 305 -1.14 -11.93 -9.25
CA LEU A 305 -1.49 -10.99 -8.17
C LEU A 305 -1.66 -9.55 -8.70
N LEU A 306 -0.74 -9.08 -9.54
CA LEU A 306 -0.83 -7.75 -10.15
C LEU A 306 -2.10 -7.63 -10.99
N HIS A 307 -2.34 -8.61 -11.86
CA HIS A 307 -3.48 -8.59 -12.77
C HIS A 307 -4.82 -8.69 -12.04
N ARG A 308 -4.90 -9.50 -10.98
CA ARG A 308 -6.10 -9.65 -10.13
C ARG A 308 -6.40 -8.42 -9.32
N THR A 309 -5.38 -7.82 -8.71
CA THR A 309 -5.53 -6.56 -7.96
C THR A 309 -6.10 -5.47 -8.85
N ASN A 310 -5.49 -5.25 -10.02
CA ASN A 310 -5.92 -4.21 -10.94
C ASN A 310 -7.28 -4.51 -11.57
N SER A 311 -7.53 -5.73 -12.05
CA SER A 311 -8.82 -6.08 -12.65
C SER A 311 -9.96 -5.96 -11.65
N THR A 312 -9.78 -6.39 -10.39
CA THR A 312 -10.80 -6.23 -9.35
C THR A 312 -11.07 -4.76 -9.05
N TYR A 313 -10.03 -3.94 -8.91
CA TYR A 313 -10.17 -2.49 -8.74
C TYR A 313 -10.95 -1.86 -9.91
N TYR A 314 -10.61 -2.21 -11.15
CA TYR A 314 -11.28 -1.68 -12.35
C TYR A 314 -12.74 -2.11 -12.45
N ARG A 315 -13.09 -3.32 -12.03
CA ARG A 315 -14.49 -3.77 -11.97
C ARG A 315 -15.32 -2.95 -10.99
N PHE A 316 -14.75 -2.54 -9.85
CA PHE A 316 -15.43 -1.61 -8.95
C PHE A 316 -15.65 -0.24 -9.63
N LEU A 317 -14.63 0.30 -10.28
CA LEU A 317 -14.76 1.58 -10.99
C LEU A 317 -15.76 1.52 -12.16
N ASN A 318 -15.77 0.41 -12.92
CA ASN A 318 -16.70 0.18 -14.03
C ASN A 318 -18.17 0.04 -13.57
N CYS A 319 -18.37 -0.37 -12.31
CA CYS A 319 -19.67 -0.37 -11.64
C CYS A 319 -20.07 1.02 -11.09
N GLY A 320 -19.24 2.05 -11.31
CA GLY A 320 -19.52 3.44 -10.93
C GLY A 320 -19.10 3.81 -9.50
N PHE A 321 -18.43 2.91 -8.78
CA PHE A 321 -17.88 3.23 -7.46
C PHE A 321 -16.64 4.10 -7.60
N LYS A 322 -16.57 5.18 -6.82
CA LYS A 322 -15.41 6.08 -6.79
C LYS A 322 -14.50 5.66 -5.65
N LEU A 323 -13.31 5.18 -5.98
CA LEU A 323 -12.34 4.64 -5.02
C LEU A 323 -10.94 5.17 -5.34
N ALA A 324 -10.27 5.72 -4.34
CA ALA A 324 -8.89 6.16 -4.50
C ALA A 324 -7.92 4.96 -4.58
N ALA A 325 -6.91 5.07 -5.42
CA ALA A 325 -5.77 4.16 -5.47
C ALA A 325 -4.75 4.56 -4.38
N THR A 326 -4.45 3.63 -3.48
CA THR A 326 -3.52 3.81 -2.37
C THR A 326 -2.47 2.70 -2.35
N GLY A 327 -1.50 2.82 -1.44
CA GLY A 327 -0.47 1.83 -1.19
C GLY A 327 0.02 1.86 0.25
N GLY A 328 0.38 0.68 0.75
CA GLY A 328 0.86 0.46 2.11
C GLY A 328 1.71 -0.80 2.22
N SER A 329 2.68 -0.79 3.14
CA SER A 329 3.72 -1.83 3.21
C SER A 329 3.48 -2.90 4.28
N ALA A 330 2.65 -2.63 5.28
CA ALA A 330 2.50 -3.42 6.51
C ALA A 330 3.83 -3.63 7.25
N MET A 331 4.63 -2.56 7.40
CA MET A 331 5.86 -2.60 8.20
C MET A 331 5.53 -3.04 9.63
N GLY A 332 6.35 -3.91 10.21
CA GLY A 332 6.12 -4.59 11.50
C GLY A 332 5.66 -6.04 11.31
N VAL A 333 4.93 -6.32 10.22
CA VAL A 333 4.47 -7.66 9.85
C VAL A 333 5.29 -8.22 8.69
N MET A 334 5.54 -7.40 7.66
CA MET A 334 6.15 -7.83 6.39
C MET A 334 7.64 -7.51 6.27
N ALA A 335 8.36 -8.21 5.40
CA ALA A 335 9.80 -8.02 5.19
C ALA A 335 10.10 -6.82 4.25
N VAL A 336 9.49 -5.67 4.57
CA VAL A 336 9.60 -4.40 3.84
C VAL A 336 9.65 -3.23 4.81
N PRO A 337 10.41 -2.18 4.49
CA PRO A 337 10.47 -0.97 5.31
C PRO A 337 9.31 -0.03 5.00
N LEU A 338 9.18 1.00 5.84
CA LEU A 338 8.17 2.04 5.70
C LEU A 338 8.23 2.72 4.33
N GLY A 339 7.08 2.94 3.73
CA GLY A 339 6.93 3.66 2.47
C GLY A 339 7.43 2.88 1.25
N TYR A 340 7.59 1.55 1.32
CA TYR A 340 7.82 0.74 0.13
C TYR A 340 6.59 0.71 -0.78
N GLY A 341 5.42 0.34 -0.23
CA GLY A 341 4.12 0.74 -0.77
C GLY A 341 3.85 2.17 -0.32
N ARG A 342 3.73 3.10 -1.26
CA ARG A 342 3.58 4.53 -0.96
C ARG A 342 2.35 5.09 -1.63
N THR A 343 1.59 5.87 -0.88
CA THR A 343 0.54 6.74 -1.39
C THR A 343 1.08 8.16 -1.42
N TYR A 344 0.90 8.88 -2.52
CA TYR A 344 1.03 10.32 -2.57
C TYR A 344 -0.35 10.93 -2.69
N ALA A 345 -0.65 11.93 -1.87
CA ALA A 345 -1.90 12.68 -1.89
C ALA A 345 -1.64 14.16 -2.18
N LYS A 346 -2.39 14.74 -3.11
CA LYS A 346 -2.31 16.17 -3.44
C LYS A 346 -3.22 16.96 -2.52
N LEU A 347 -2.61 17.81 -1.69
CA LEU A 347 -3.33 18.53 -0.64
C LEU A 347 -3.74 19.93 -1.12
N ASP A 348 -4.92 20.35 -0.67
CA ASP A 348 -5.35 21.74 -0.73
C ASP A 348 -4.98 22.41 0.60
N GLY A 349 -3.79 23.02 0.65
CA GLY A 349 -3.26 23.67 1.85
C GLY A 349 -2.23 22.84 2.62
N ALA A 350 -2.10 23.11 3.92
CA ALA A 350 -1.05 22.54 4.76
C ALA A 350 -1.26 21.03 5.04
N LEU A 351 -0.15 20.34 5.36
CA LEU A 351 -0.22 18.97 5.87
C LEU A 351 -0.94 18.95 7.23
N THR A 352 -2.13 18.37 7.22
CA THR A 352 -2.88 17.99 8.41
C THR A 352 -3.51 16.62 8.17
N GLU A 353 -3.84 15.89 9.25
CA GLU A 353 -4.56 14.63 9.12
C GLU A 353 -5.84 14.83 8.30
N ALA A 354 -6.65 15.85 8.61
CA ALA A 354 -7.90 16.14 7.92
C ALA A 354 -7.69 16.37 6.41
N ASN A 355 -6.77 17.26 6.03
CA ASN A 355 -6.52 17.56 4.61
C ASN A 355 -6.03 16.33 3.84
N TYR A 356 -5.22 15.47 4.48
CA TYR A 356 -4.74 14.24 3.85
C TYR A 356 -5.86 13.21 3.65
N LEU A 357 -6.69 13.00 4.68
CA LEU A 357 -7.84 12.10 4.56
C LEU A 357 -8.87 12.61 3.54
N ASP A 358 -9.06 13.93 3.44
CA ASP A 358 -9.91 14.56 2.44
C ASP A 358 -9.37 14.38 1.02
N ALA A 359 -8.04 14.44 0.83
CA ALA A 359 -7.41 14.16 -0.45
C ALA A 359 -7.58 12.70 -0.88
N ILE A 360 -7.48 11.74 0.06
CA ILE A 360 -7.82 10.33 -0.22
C ILE A 360 -9.29 10.23 -0.62
N ARG A 361 -10.22 10.79 0.17
CA ARG A 361 -11.66 10.71 -0.12
C ARG A 361 -12.02 11.31 -1.48
N ALA A 362 -11.33 12.38 -1.88
CA ALA A 362 -11.50 13.01 -3.18
C ALA A 362 -10.80 12.27 -4.33
N GLY A 363 -10.02 11.22 -4.07
CA GLY A 363 -9.26 10.52 -5.11
C GLY A 363 -8.09 11.32 -5.66
N ARG A 364 -7.58 12.33 -4.94
CA ARG A 364 -6.40 13.11 -5.34
C ARG A 364 -5.10 12.38 -4.97
N THR A 365 -4.96 11.14 -5.42
CA THR A 365 -3.85 10.27 -5.03
C THR A 365 -3.21 9.55 -6.20
N PHE A 366 -1.97 9.10 -5.99
CA PHE A 366 -1.41 7.97 -6.73
C PHE A 366 -0.69 7.03 -5.77
N ALA A 367 -0.70 5.73 -6.10
CA ALA A 367 0.01 4.69 -5.37
C ALA A 367 1.27 4.28 -6.14
N THR A 368 2.35 3.93 -5.44
CA THR A 368 3.61 3.55 -6.10
C THR A 368 4.48 2.61 -5.27
N ASN A 369 5.16 1.68 -5.95
CA ASN A 369 6.30 0.94 -5.42
C ASN A 369 7.67 1.54 -5.80
N GLY A 370 7.72 2.56 -6.67
CA GLY A 370 8.97 3.11 -7.18
C GLY A 370 8.78 4.45 -7.90
N PRO A 371 8.24 4.46 -9.12
CA PRO A 371 8.17 5.67 -9.95
C PRO A 371 7.19 6.72 -9.41
N VAL A 372 7.48 7.99 -9.71
CA VAL A 372 6.53 9.10 -9.55
C VAL A 372 5.68 9.19 -10.81
N LEU A 373 4.37 9.30 -10.63
CA LEU A 373 3.40 9.25 -11.72
C LEU A 373 2.29 10.28 -11.49
N THR A 374 2.01 11.10 -12.49
CA THR A 374 0.89 12.05 -12.45
C THR A 374 0.01 11.96 -13.69
N LEU A 375 -1.23 12.39 -13.55
CA LEU A 375 -2.27 12.37 -14.57
C LEU A 375 -2.97 13.73 -14.62
N THR A 376 -3.17 14.26 -15.81
CA THR A 376 -4.21 15.25 -16.04
C THR A 376 -5.09 14.89 -17.22
N ALA A 377 -6.37 15.25 -17.16
CA ALA A 377 -7.32 15.17 -18.26
C ALA A 377 -7.98 16.56 -18.42
N ASN A 378 -7.79 17.20 -19.57
CA ASN A 378 -8.11 18.63 -19.77
C ASN A 378 -7.52 19.54 -18.68
N GLY A 379 -6.32 19.21 -18.19
CA GLY A 379 -5.64 19.93 -17.11
C GLY A 379 -6.17 19.66 -15.70
N LEU A 380 -7.25 18.86 -15.56
CA LEU A 380 -7.78 18.44 -14.26
C LEU A 380 -7.06 17.19 -13.76
N ASP A 381 -6.72 17.17 -12.47
CA ASP A 381 -5.95 16.10 -11.82
C ASP A 381 -6.86 14.92 -11.39
N SER A 382 -6.23 13.83 -10.95
CA SER A 382 -6.87 12.66 -10.34
C SER A 382 -7.90 13.07 -9.30
N GLY A 383 -9.06 12.40 -9.30
CA GLY A 383 -10.19 12.74 -8.45
C GLY A 383 -11.20 13.72 -9.07
N ALA A 384 -10.83 14.43 -10.14
CA ALA A 384 -11.75 15.33 -10.83
C ALA A 384 -12.83 14.60 -11.63
N GLU A 385 -13.88 15.35 -12.01
CA GLU A 385 -14.97 14.89 -12.86
C GLU A 385 -15.12 15.79 -14.09
N ILE A 386 -15.19 15.17 -15.26
CA ILE A 386 -15.39 15.85 -16.54
C ILE A 386 -16.81 15.56 -17.03
N GLN A 387 -17.56 16.61 -17.33
CA GLN A 387 -18.79 16.50 -18.11
C GLN A 387 -18.43 16.56 -19.59
N TYR A 388 -18.85 15.53 -20.34
CA TYR A 388 -18.55 15.37 -21.75
C TYR A 388 -19.83 15.24 -22.55
N SER A 389 -19.91 15.91 -23.70
CA SER A 389 -20.98 15.66 -24.66
C SER A 389 -20.44 15.17 -25.99
N ILE A 390 -20.98 14.06 -26.47
CA ILE A 390 -20.60 13.47 -27.76
C ILE A 390 -20.91 14.45 -28.90
N ALA A 391 -21.91 15.34 -28.71
CA ALA A 391 -22.31 16.32 -29.72
C ALA A 391 -21.25 17.41 -29.96
N HIS A 392 -20.38 17.71 -28.98
CA HIS A 392 -19.35 18.73 -29.11
C HIS A 392 -18.09 18.24 -29.84
N ASP A 393 -17.89 16.91 -29.95
CA ASP A 393 -16.78 16.25 -30.66
C ASP A 393 -15.33 16.71 -30.32
N GLU A 394 -15.15 17.52 -29.27
CA GLU A 394 -13.84 17.87 -28.74
C GLU A 394 -13.27 16.68 -27.95
N PRO A 395 -11.98 16.31 -28.11
CA PRO A 395 -11.39 15.25 -27.30
C PRO A 395 -11.03 15.73 -25.89
N ILE A 396 -11.05 14.80 -24.93
CA ILE A 396 -10.39 14.97 -23.64
C ILE A 396 -8.88 14.73 -23.85
N ARG A 397 -8.07 15.77 -23.60
CA ARG A 397 -6.61 15.72 -23.65
C ARG A 397 -6.06 15.10 -22.38
N ILE A 398 -5.57 13.86 -22.47
CA ILE A 398 -4.99 13.12 -21.34
C ILE A 398 -3.47 13.24 -21.40
N LYS A 399 -2.84 13.66 -20.31
CA LYS A 399 -1.39 13.74 -20.15
C LYS A 399 -0.95 12.89 -18.95
N ALA A 400 0.00 12.00 -19.20
CA ALA A 400 0.69 11.22 -18.19
C ALA A 400 2.15 11.70 -18.09
N GLU A 401 2.65 11.88 -16.87
CA GLU A 401 4.06 12.22 -16.62
C GLU A 401 4.67 11.23 -15.65
N LEU A 402 5.82 10.68 -16.04
CA LEU A 402 6.55 9.63 -15.32
C LEU A 402 7.96 10.13 -15.00
N ARG A 403 8.39 9.98 -13.75
CA ARG A 403 9.77 10.17 -13.31
C ARG A 403 10.23 8.97 -12.49
N SER A 404 11.40 8.43 -12.80
CA SER A 404 11.91 7.22 -12.12
C SER A 404 13.43 7.13 -12.13
N ILE A 405 14.02 6.71 -11.01
CA ILE A 405 15.43 6.30 -10.95
C ILE A 405 15.62 4.80 -11.25
N GLN A 406 14.52 4.06 -11.39
CA GLN A 406 14.48 2.65 -11.76
C GLN A 406 14.01 2.51 -13.21
N GLN A 407 14.48 1.46 -13.90
CA GLN A 407 13.99 1.12 -15.23
C GLN A 407 12.50 0.79 -15.18
N ILE A 408 11.75 1.24 -16.19
CA ILE A 408 10.30 1.05 -16.30
C ILE A 408 9.99 0.24 -17.56
N ASP A 409 9.09 -0.73 -17.46
CA ASP A 409 8.72 -1.57 -18.60
C ASP A 409 7.79 -0.82 -19.54
N SER A 410 6.78 -0.15 -18.99
CA SER A 410 5.81 0.61 -19.78
C SER A 410 5.08 1.69 -18.99
N LEU A 411 4.63 2.72 -19.72
CA LEU A 411 3.67 3.73 -19.27
C LEU A 411 2.36 3.56 -20.05
N GLU A 412 1.25 3.43 -19.35
CA GLU A 412 -0.04 3.03 -19.88
C GLU A 412 -1.12 4.07 -19.54
N LEU A 413 -1.88 4.48 -20.56
CA LEU A 413 -3.08 5.30 -20.41
C LEU A 413 -4.30 4.40 -20.53
N ILE A 414 -5.13 4.41 -19.51
CA ILE A 414 -6.21 3.46 -19.30
C ILE A 414 -7.55 4.20 -19.33
N TYR A 415 -8.52 3.66 -20.05
CA TYR A 415 -9.91 4.10 -20.02
C TYR A 415 -10.83 2.89 -19.83
N ASN A 416 -11.63 2.91 -18.77
CA ASN A 416 -12.54 1.82 -18.39
C ASN A 416 -11.87 0.42 -18.37
N GLY A 417 -10.66 0.36 -17.80
CA GLY A 417 -9.89 -0.87 -17.63
C GLY A 417 -9.17 -1.37 -18.89
N ARG A 418 -9.28 -0.67 -20.02
CA ARG A 418 -8.54 -0.98 -21.25
C ARG A 418 -7.34 -0.06 -21.41
N VAL A 419 -6.20 -0.61 -21.80
CA VAL A 419 -5.01 0.18 -22.16
C VAL A 419 -5.21 0.74 -23.56
N ASN A 420 -5.50 2.04 -23.66
CA ASN A 420 -5.75 2.72 -24.93
C ASN A 420 -4.47 3.23 -25.58
N LYS A 421 -3.45 3.52 -24.78
CA LYS A 421 -2.11 3.86 -25.25
C LYS A 421 -1.06 3.26 -24.33
N ARG A 422 -0.02 2.67 -24.91
CA ARG A 422 1.14 2.13 -24.19
C ARG A 422 2.42 2.69 -24.80
N LEU A 423 3.29 3.24 -23.96
CA LEU A 423 4.67 3.54 -24.30
C LEU A 423 5.55 2.41 -23.74
N ASN A 424 6.29 1.72 -24.60
CA ASN A 424 7.24 0.68 -24.18
C ASN A 424 8.57 1.35 -23.79
N LEU A 425 9.02 1.09 -22.57
CA LEU A 425 10.16 1.78 -21.95
C LEU A 425 11.31 0.83 -21.57
N LYS A 426 11.21 -0.48 -21.88
CA LYS A 426 12.25 -1.47 -21.57
C LYS A 426 13.63 -1.09 -22.10
N ASP A 427 13.71 -0.42 -23.25
CA ASP A 427 15.00 -0.02 -23.84
C ASP A 427 15.49 1.35 -23.32
N ARG A 428 14.77 1.98 -22.38
CA ARG A 428 15.13 3.25 -21.76
C ARG A 428 15.83 2.99 -20.43
N VAL A 429 17.04 3.51 -20.30
CA VAL A 429 17.84 3.41 -19.08
C VAL A 429 17.79 4.76 -18.35
N PRO A 430 17.41 4.81 -17.06
CA PRO A 430 17.49 6.04 -16.28
C PRO A 430 18.92 6.60 -16.26
N SER A 431 19.10 7.88 -16.59
CA SER A 431 20.40 8.55 -16.52
C SER A 431 20.26 10.08 -16.35
N PRO A 432 20.35 10.63 -15.12
CA PRO A 432 20.25 9.95 -13.82
C PRO A 432 18.80 9.60 -13.42
N VAL A 433 17.82 10.20 -14.10
CA VAL A 433 16.38 9.95 -13.94
C VAL A 433 15.81 9.67 -15.32
N LEU A 434 14.89 8.72 -15.41
CA LEU A 434 14.04 8.52 -16.57
C LEU A 434 12.84 9.47 -16.45
N GLU A 435 12.72 10.41 -17.38
CA GLU A 435 11.57 11.31 -17.50
C GLU A 435 10.85 11.03 -18.81
N GLU A 436 9.57 10.66 -18.74
CA GLU A 436 8.78 10.31 -19.90
C GLU A 436 7.40 10.93 -19.79
N SER A 437 6.83 11.29 -20.94
CA SER A 437 5.46 11.79 -21.02
C SER A 437 4.70 11.12 -22.14
N ALA A 438 3.42 10.88 -21.91
CA ALA A 438 2.53 10.33 -22.92
C ALA A 438 1.23 11.13 -22.96
N ILE A 439 0.83 11.46 -24.17
CA ILE A 439 -0.38 12.26 -24.42
C ILE A 439 -1.35 11.49 -25.32
N MET A 440 -2.64 11.54 -25.00
CA MET A 440 -3.70 10.91 -25.78
C MET A 440 -4.93 11.81 -25.83
N ASP A 441 -5.52 11.92 -27.02
CA ASP A 441 -6.82 12.55 -27.20
C ASP A 441 -7.90 11.47 -27.16
N LEU A 442 -8.77 11.52 -26.15
CA LEU A 442 -9.85 10.56 -25.95
C LEU A 442 -11.19 11.18 -26.30
N LYS A 443 -11.94 10.55 -27.20
CA LYS A 443 -13.36 10.85 -27.43
C LYS A 443 -14.21 9.75 -26.78
N PRO A 444 -14.61 9.89 -25.51
CA PRO A 444 -15.33 8.85 -24.79
C PRO A 444 -16.76 8.74 -25.34
N LEU A 445 -17.14 7.53 -25.72
CA LEU A 445 -18.52 7.22 -26.11
C LEU A 445 -19.40 6.82 -24.92
N ARG A 446 -18.77 6.59 -23.75
CA ARG A 446 -19.45 6.13 -22.54
C ARG A 446 -18.91 6.82 -21.28
N SER A 447 -19.75 6.95 -20.27
CA SER A 447 -19.27 7.38 -18.95
C SER A 447 -18.29 6.37 -18.39
N GLY A 448 -17.37 6.84 -17.57
CA GLY A 448 -16.24 6.03 -17.18
C GLY A 448 -15.21 6.77 -16.36
N TRP A 449 -13.99 6.28 -16.46
CA TRP A 449 -12.84 6.79 -15.75
C TRP A 449 -11.57 6.62 -16.59
N ILE A 450 -10.63 7.53 -16.36
CA ILE A 450 -9.31 7.58 -16.98
C ILE A 450 -8.29 7.42 -15.86
N ALA A 451 -7.32 6.52 -16.01
CA ALA A 451 -6.18 6.42 -15.11
C ALA A 451 -4.89 6.20 -15.89
N VAL A 452 -3.75 6.35 -15.24
CA VAL A 452 -2.45 5.99 -15.80
C VAL A 452 -1.73 5.02 -14.87
N ARG A 453 -0.98 4.11 -15.48
CA ARG A 453 -0.20 3.11 -14.79
C ARG A 453 1.21 3.04 -15.38
N ALA A 454 2.22 3.04 -14.53
CA ALA A 454 3.57 2.64 -14.89
C ALA A 454 3.82 1.24 -14.33
N VAL A 455 4.35 0.32 -15.14
CA VAL A 455 4.64 -1.06 -14.74
C VAL A 455 6.13 -1.32 -14.92
N PHE A 456 6.73 -2.09 -14.01
CA PHE A 456 8.13 -2.50 -14.10
C PHE A 456 8.36 -3.90 -13.51
N THR A 457 9.29 -4.65 -14.08
CA THR A 457 9.74 -5.93 -13.51
C THR A 457 10.75 -5.70 -12.38
N CYS A 458 10.45 -6.23 -11.20
CA CYS A 458 11.34 -6.17 -10.04
C CYS A 458 12.40 -7.28 -10.07
N SER A 459 13.34 -7.25 -9.12
CA SER A 459 14.47 -8.19 -9.06
C SER A 459 14.08 -9.67 -8.86
N ASP A 460 12.87 -9.92 -8.39
CA ASP A 460 12.27 -11.25 -8.23
C ASP A 460 11.61 -11.78 -9.51
N GLY A 461 11.63 -10.99 -10.60
CA GLY A 461 11.00 -11.34 -11.87
C GLY A 461 9.51 -10.98 -11.95
N HIS A 462 8.91 -10.46 -10.88
CA HIS A 462 7.49 -10.10 -10.83
C HIS A 462 7.26 -8.61 -11.07
N LEU A 463 6.07 -8.30 -11.56
CA LEU A 463 5.68 -6.93 -11.86
C LEU A 463 5.33 -6.13 -10.59
N ARG A 464 5.61 -4.83 -10.67
CA ARG A 464 5.24 -3.78 -9.73
C ARG A 464 4.67 -2.60 -10.50
N GLN A 465 4.07 -1.66 -9.79
CA GLN A 465 3.45 -0.51 -10.43
C GLN A 465 3.56 0.81 -9.67
N ALA A 466 3.34 1.89 -10.41
CA ALA A 466 2.65 3.07 -9.91
C ALA A 466 1.31 3.21 -10.64
N HIS A 467 0.28 3.68 -9.95
CA HIS A 467 -1.07 3.79 -10.49
C HIS A 467 -1.75 5.02 -9.90
N THR A 468 -2.30 5.90 -10.75
CA THR A 468 -3.05 7.07 -10.27
C THR A 468 -4.46 6.68 -9.85
N SER A 469 -5.05 7.45 -8.96
CA SER A 469 -6.51 7.49 -8.87
C SER A 469 -7.12 7.99 -10.18
N PRO A 470 -8.40 7.72 -10.45
CA PRO A 470 -8.98 8.06 -11.74
C PRO A 470 -9.41 9.53 -11.83
N VAL A 471 -9.43 10.06 -13.05
CA VAL A 471 -10.31 11.16 -13.43
C VAL A 471 -11.60 10.56 -13.98
N TYR A 472 -12.75 10.98 -13.46
CA TYR A 472 -14.05 10.44 -13.88
C TYR A 472 -14.63 11.25 -15.04
N VAL A 473 -15.34 10.58 -15.94
CA VAL A 473 -15.99 11.20 -17.10
C VAL A 473 -17.46 10.82 -17.12
N THR A 474 -18.33 11.82 -17.14
CA THR A 474 -19.77 11.66 -17.34
C THR A 474 -20.12 12.08 -18.76
N VAL A 475 -20.57 11.15 -19.58
CA VAL A 475 -20.94 11.37 -20.98
C VAL A 475 -22.44 11.55 -21.08
N ASP A 476 -22.89 12.71 -21.57
CA ASP A 476 -24.30 13.07 -21.78
C ASP A 476 -25.20 12.80 -20.55
N GLY A 477 -24.67 13.03 -19.34
CA GLY A 477 -25.38 12.81 -18.07
C GLY A 477 -25.66 11.33 -17.72
N LYS A 478 -25.11 10.38 -18.48
CA LYS A 478 -25.35 8.94 -18.27
C LYS A 478 -24.42 8.37 -17.19
N PRO A 479 -24.81 7.33 -16.45
CA PRO A 479 -23.98 6.74 -15.41
C PRO A 479 -22.86 5.83 -15.96
N THR A 480 -21.79 5.70 -15.18
CA THR A 480 -20.78 4.65 -15.35
C THR A 480 -21.34 3.33 -14.81
N VAL A 481 -21.70 2.43 -15.71
CA VAL A 481 -22.23 1.09 -15.39
C VAL A 481 -21.75 0.08 -16.43
N SER A 482 -21.48 -1.15 -15.98
CA SER A 482 -20.99 -2.27 -16.78
C SER A 482 -21.75 -3.54 -16.37
N LYS A 483 -22.48 -4.16 -17.31
CA LYS A 483 -23.21 -5.41 -17.06
C LYS A 483 -22.24 -6.53 -16.68
N ASN A 484 -21.22 -6.76 -17.51
CA ASN A 484 -20.28 -7.85 -17.31
C ASN A 484 -19.55 -7.78 -15.96
N ASP A 485 -19.15 -6.57 -15.54
CA ASP A 485 -18.48 -6.41 -14.26
C ASP A 485 -19.45 -6.51 -13.09
N ALA A 486 -20.68 -6.03 -13.23
CA ALA A 486 -21.71 -6.21 -12.21
C ALA A 486 -22.11 -7.68 -12.04
N GLU A 487 -22.26 -8.44 -13.13
CA GLU A 487 -22.55 -9.88 -13.10
C GLU A 487 -21.42 -10.69 -12.47
N TYR A 488 -20.17 -10.31 -12.73
CA TYR A 488 -19.02 -10.86 -12.02
C TYR A 488 -19.13 -10.64 -10.50
N MET A 489 -19.48 -9.42 -10.07
CA MET A 489 -19.66 -9.11 -8.65
C MET A 489 -20.87 -9.83 -8.03
N ILE A 490 -21.93 -10.06 -8.79
CA ILE A 490 -23.08 -10.88 -8.36
C ILE A 490 -22.62 -12.32 -8.09
N ARG A 491 -21.87 -12.94 -9.01
CA ARG A 491 -21.33 -14.30 -8.80
C ARG A 491 -20.40 -14.38 -7.60
N TRP A 492 -19.59 -13.35 -7.37
CA TRP A 492 -18.77 -13.25 -6.16
C TRP A 492 -19.65 -13.26 -4.91
N ILE A 493 -20.70 -12.46 -4.86
CA ILE A 493 -21.61 -12.44 -3.71
C ILE A 493 -22.35 -13.77 -3.55
N ASP A 494 -22.75 -14.41 -4.65
CA ASP A 494 -23.35 -15.75 -4.61
C ASP A 494 -22.38 -16.76 -3.97
N ARG A 495 -21.08 -16.67 -4.29
CA ARG A 495 -20.05 -17.47 -3.63
C ARG A 495 -19.91 -17.17 -2.14
N LEU A 496 -20.00 -15.91 -1.71
CA LEU A 496 -20.02 -15.55 -0.30
C LEU A 496 -21.26 -16.08 0.42
N LEU A 497 -22.42 -16.07 -0.24
CA LEU A 497 -23.67 -16.63 0.29
C LEU A 497 -23.54 -18.14 0.48
N GLU A 498 -22.94 -18.87 -0.46
CA GLU A 498 -22.61 -20.29 -0.30
C GLU A 498 -21.68 -20.53 0.89
N VAL A 499 -20.57 -19.80 0.96
CA VAL A 499 -19.59 -19.95 2.06
C VAL A 499 -20.20 -19.58 3.41
N SER A 500 -21.15 -18.65 3.43
CA SER A 500 -21.90 -18.28 4.64
C SER A 500 -22.75 -19.43 5.22
N ASN A 501 -23.05 -20.47 4.44
CA ASN A 501 -23.80 -21.63 4.91
C ASN A 501 -22.92 -22.74 5.52
N LYS A 502 -21.59 -22.58 5.53
CA LYS A 502 -20.70 -23.58 6.14
C LYS A 502 -21.03 -23.79 7.62
N PRO A 503 -21.03 -25.04 8.11
CA PRO A 503 -21.17 -25.33 9.53
C PRO A 503 -20.15 -24.55 10.37
N ASP A 504 -20.55 -24.15 11.57
CA ASP A 504 -19.71 -23.49 12.58
C ASP A 504 -19.09 -22.14 12.16
N ARG A 505 -19.48 -21.57 11.01
CA ARG A 505 -19.02 -20.25 10.58
C ARG A 505 -19.58 -19.11 11.45
N TYR A 506 -20.78 -19.30 11.99
CA TYR A 506 -21.50 -18.35 12.84
C TYR A 506 -21.93 -19.04 14.14
N GLN A 507 -22.07 -18.28 15.23
CA GLN A 507 -22.49 -18.83 16.52
C GLN A 507 -23.98 -19.14 16.56
N SER A 508 -24.78 -18.48 15.70
CA SER A 508 -26.22 -18.72 15.60
C SER A 508 -26.74 -18.51 14.17
N ASP A 509 -27.90 -19.08 13.90
CA ASP A 509 -28.64 -18.84 12.65
C ASP A 509 -29.05 -17.37 12.48
N GLY A 510 -29.21 -16.62 13.58
CA GLY A 510 -29.48 -15.19 13.56
C GLY A 510 -28.33 -14.38 12.96
N GLU A 511 -27.10 -14.61 13.44
CA GLU A 511 -25.88 -13.98 12.89
C GLU A 511 -25.69 -14.29 11.40
N ARG A 512 -25.93 -15.55 11.01
CA ARG A 512 -25.89 -15.98 9.61
C ARG A 512 -26.93 -15.22 8.78
N THR A 513 -28.17 -15.16 9.26
CA THR A 513 -29.29 -14.53 8.54
C THR A 513 -29.06 -13.03 8.37
N GLU A 514 -28.58 -12.33 9.40
CA GLU A 514 -28.26 -10.90 9.33
C GLU A 514 -27.13 -10.62 8.33
N THR A 515 -26.07 -11.43 8.37
CA THR A 515 -24.94 -11.30 7.42
C THR A 515 -25.40 -11.54 5.98
N GLN A 516 -26.17 -12.61 5.74
CA GLN A 516 -26.71 -12.92 4.42
C GLN A 516 -27.66 -11.83 3.91
N LYS A 517 -28.43 -11.19 4.80
CA LYS A 517 -29.27 -10.04 4.41
C LYS A 517 -28.40 -8.91 3.85
N ILE A 518 -27.31 -8.56 4.52
CA ILE A 518 -26.38 -7.52 4.07
C ILE A 518 -25.74 -7.89 2.73
N PHE A 519 -25.39 -9.16 2.54
CA PHE A 519 -24.85 -9.64 1.26
C PHE A 519 -25.89 -9.51 0.13
N ARG A 520 -27.17 -9.87 0.39
CA ARG A 520 -28.25 -9.69 -0.58
C ARG A 520 -28.53 -8.22 -0.89
N ASP A 521 -28.45 -7.34 0.11
CA ASP A 521 -28.60 -5.89 -0.09
C ASP A 521 -27.52 -5.36 -1.05
N ALA A 522 -26.25 -5.79 -0.89
CA ALA A 522 -25.17 -5.46 -1.81
C ALA A 522 -25.37 -6.09 -3.20
N ARG A 523 -25.83 -7.34 -3.28
CA ARG A 523 -26.13 -8.04 -4.54
C ARG A 523 -27.14 -7.27 -5.37
N HIS A 524 -28.19 -6.75 -4.72
CA HIS A 524 -29.23 -5.98 -5.40
C HIS A 524 -28.71 -4.68 -6.03
N ILE A 525 -27.69 -4.05 -5.44
CA ILE A 525 -27.03 -2.88 -6.02
C ILE A 525 -26.36 -3.24 -7.36
N TYR A 526 -25.64 -4.36 -7.41
CA TYR A 526 -25.04 -4.84 -8.66
C TYR A 526 -26.09 -5.28 -9.70
N GLU A 527 -27.19 -5.93 -9.29
CA GLU A 527 -28.30 -6.24 -10.21
C GLU A 527 -28.88 -4.96 -10.85
N ASN A 528 -29.04 -3.91 -10.05
CA ASN A 528 -29.50 -2.62 -10.55
C ASN A 528 -28.49 -1.97 -11.50
N ILE A 529 -27.18 -2.14 -11.27
CA ILE A 529 -26.11 -1.67 -12.17
C ILE A 529 -26.18 -2.44 -13.51
N ALA A 530 -26.29 -3.77 -13.47
CA ALA A 530 -26.38 -4.60 -14.67
C ALA A 530 -27.61 -4.24 -15.51
N ARG A 531 -28.78 -4.08 -14.88
CA ARG A 531 -30.01 -3.66 -15.57
C ARG A 531 -29.86 -2.26 -16.20
N LYS A 532 -29.32 -1.29 -15.46
CA LYS A 532 -29.07 0.06 -15.98
C LYS A 532 -28.10 0.07 -17.16
N ALA A 533 -27.11 -0.83 -17.18
CA ALA A 533 -26.17 -0.93 -18.29
C ALA A 533 -26.87 -1.33 -19.60
N ILE A 534 -27.84 -2.25 -19.54
CA ILE A 534 -28.68 -2.63 -20.68
C ILE A 534 -29.58 -1.45 -21.08
N GLU A 535 -30.27 -0.81 -20.11
CA GLU A 535 -31.21 0.29 -20.38
C GLU A 535 -30.55 1.52 -21.00
N VAL A 536 -29.39 1.94 -20.46
CA VAL A 536 -28.72 3.19 -20.84
C VAL A 536 -27.77 3.00 -22.02
N TRP A 537 -26.99 1.91 -21.99
CA TRP A 537 -25.90 1.70 -22.95
C TRP A 537 -26.20 0.62 -23.98
N ARG A 538 -27.38 -0.01 -23.94
CA ARG A 538 -27.81 -1.07 -24.85
C ARG A 538 -26.80 -2.21 -24.91
N GLU A 539 -26.19 -2.53 -23.77
CA GLU A 539 -25.37 -3.74 -23.66
C GLU A 539 -26.25 -4.96 -23.95
N ASN A 540 -25.69 -5.95 -24.66
CA ASN A 540 -26.46 -7.14 -25.04
C ASN A 540 -27.07 -7.79 -23.79
N PRO A 541 -28.38 -8.11 -23.81
CA PRO A 541 -29.09 -8.66 -22.67
C PRO A 541 -28.59 -10.02 -22.22
#